data_AF-A0A441UP81-F1
#
_entry.id   AF-A0A441UP81-F1
#
_cell.length_a   1.000
_cell.length_b   1.000
_cell.length_c   1.000
_cell.angle_alpha   90.00
_cell.angle_beta   90.00
_cell.angle_gamma   90.00
#
_symmetry.space_group_name_H-M   'P 1'
#
loop_
_entity.id
_entity.type
_entity.pdbx_description
1 polymer ?
#
loop_
_entity_poly.entity_id
_entity_poly.type
_entity_poly.pdbx_seq_one_letter_code
_entity_poly.pdbx_strand_id
1 'polypeptide(L)'
;MDTLTIEAKGISVTVDLTVGHLADMTVDIDGRRLKPLHRAPWIDEPRETLPQDLPEGTVRLSGDFLCAPFSRSDVEEAPLHGWPANSPWDVVASEATADGWRAVFRLQHLVRGATVDKILTLRDDHPFLYQEHVFSGGSGGISVAHHPMTAMTDGGRLAFSPKRLAATPDDPLEPDPARGRFLLAYPARSTDLTRFPAANGGRLDLTDYRMEQSREDFVTLVEADHGGPGWTALARKAEADLIVVLKNPAELPVTMLWVSNGGRDYAPWSGRHRGVLGIEDGRTALGHAASLGDNWLKREGVATAFALGEGRNVSFRHVIGALPQEAGGEPPRDITTEHGHMRIAAADGTMRDVPFNGDFLRIGRSVF
;
A
#
# COMPACT_ATOMS: atom_id res chain seq x y z
N MET A 1 20.02 10.76 -7.79
CA MET A 1 19.28 9.57 -7.35
C MET A 1 19.59 8.45 -8.33
N ASP A 2 19.81 7.23 -7.85
CA ASP A 2 19.96 6.05 -8.71
C ASP A 2 18.57 5.45 -8.94
N THR A 3 18.09 5.49 -10.18
CA THR A 3 16.70 5.15 -10.53
C THR A 3 16.63 4.36 -11.83
N LEU A 4 15.69 3.42 -11.92
CA LEU A 4 15.34 2.72 -13.16
C LEU A 4 13.88 2.99 -13.52
N THR A 5 13.63 3.42 -14.75
CA THR A 5 12.27 3.54 -15.31
C THR A 5 12.00 2.38 -16.25
N ILE A 6 10.84 1.74 -16.09
CA ILE A 6 10.29 0.74 -17.00
C ILE A 6 9.00 1.25 -17.63
N GLU A 7 8.76 0.90 -18.88
CA GLU A 7 7.65 1.45 -19.66
C GLU A 7 6.95 0.36 -20.47
N ALA A 8 5.64 0.49 -20.60
CA ALA A 8 4.83 -0.17 -21.61
C ALA A 8 3.90 0.88 -22.23
N LYS A 9 3.20 0.56 -23.31
CA LYS A 9 2.29 1.51 -23.95
C LYS A 9 1.24 2.01 -22.95
N GLY A 10 1.24 3.31 -22.68
CA GLY A 10 0.28 3.97 -21.79
C GLY A 10 0.64 3.94 -20.30
N ILE A 11 1.79 3.38 -19.89
CA ILE A 11 2.18 3.32 -18.48
C ILE A 11 3.71 3.36 -18.30
N SER A 12 4.17 4.10 -17.29
CA SER A 12 5.58 4.20 -16.90
C SER A 12 5.71 4.11 -15.38
N VAL A 13 6.72 3.41 -14.89
CA VAL A 13 7.02 3.24 -13.46
C VAL A 13 8.51 3.44 -13.23
N THR A 14 8.85 4.28 -12.26
CA THR A 14 10.24 4.54 -11.84
C THR A 14 10.49 3.97 -10.46
N VAL A 15 11.55 3.17 -10.33
CA VAL A 15 12.03 2.60 -9.06
C VAL A 15 13.25 3.39 -8.58
N ASP A 16 13.25 3.81 -7.32
CA ASP A 16 14.45 4.29 -6.64
C ASP A 16 15.28 3.08 -6.16
N LEU A 17 16.41 2.82 -6.81
CA LEU A 17 17.23 1.64 -6.55
C LEU A 17 17.96 1.71 -5.21
N THR A 18 17.97 2.85 -4.53
CA THR A 18 18.66 2.98 -3.23
C THR A 18 17.80 2.52 -2.05
N VAL A 19 16.48 2.44 -2.23
CA VAL A 19 15.50 2.06 -1.18
C VAL A 19 14.41 1.10 -1.69
N GLY A 20 14.34 0.84 -2.99
CA GLY A 20 13.34 -0.03 -3.61
C GLY A 20 11.96 0.58 -3.78
N HIS A 21 11.80 1.88 -3.53
CA HIS A 21 10.53 2.57 -3.62
C HIS A 21 10.09 2.72 -5.08
N LEU A 22 8.79 2.65 -5.34
CA LEU A 22 8.20 3.15 -6.58
C LEU A 22 8.15 4.68 -6.49
N ALA A 23 9.16 5.35 -7.04
CA ALA A 23 9.36 6.79 -6.89
C ALA A 23 8.44 7.64 -7.78
N ASP A 24 7.95 7.06 -8.88
CA ASP A 24 6.94 7.66 -9.76
C ASP A 24 6.17 6.56 -10.51
N MET A 25 4.92 6.85 -10.84
CA MET A 25 4.10 6.06 -11.75
C MET A 25 3.24 7.01 -12.56
N THR A 26 3.15 6.80 -13.87
CA THR A 26 2.26 7.56 -14.73
C THR A 26 1.42 6.64 -15.59
N VAL A 27 0.14 6.97 -15.77
CA VAL A 27 -0.76 6.29 -16.71
C VAL A 27 -1.28 7.31 -17.72
N ASP A 28 -1.00 7.08 -19.00
CA ASP A 28 -1.47 7.90 -20.11
C ASP A 28 -2.71 7.24 -20.74
N ILE A 29 -3.89 7.82 -20.50
CA ILE A 29 -5.20 7.26 -20.89
C ILE A 29 -6.19 8.37 -21.20
N ASP A 30 -6.97 8.22 -22.27
CA ASP A 30 -7.97 9.21 -22.72
C ASP A 30 -7.42 10.64 -22.88
N GLY A 31 -6.16 10.77 -23.32
CA GLY A 31 -5.46 12.05 -23.49
C GLY A 31 -5.03 12.73 -22.18
N ARG A 32 -5.19 12.05 -21.03
CA ARG A 32 -4.76 12.52 -19.71
C ARG A 32 -3.56 11.72 -19.22
N ARG A 33 -2.69 12.38 -18.46
CA ARG A 33 -1.61 11.76 -17.69
C ARG A 33 -1.98 11.74 -16.21
N LEU A 34 -2.18 10.55 -15.66
CA LEU A 34 -2.54 10.33 -14.26
C LEU A 34 -1.28 10.02 -13.44
N LYS A 35 -1.25 10.49 -12.19
CA LYS A 35 -0.16 10.25 -11.24
C LYS A 35 -0.73 9.71 -9.92
N PRO A 36 -0.77 8.38 -9.74
CA PRO A 36 -1.43 7.79 -8.58
C PRO A 36 -0.61 7.89 -7.29
N LEU A 37 0.71 8.08 -7.39
CA LEU A 37 1.64 7.95 -6.26
C LEU A 37 2.04 9.29 -5.66
N HIS A 38 2.18 9.32 -4.34
CA HIS A 38 2.62 10.46 -3.55
C HIS A 38 4.15 10.58 -3.50
N ARG A 39 4.68 11.78 -3.26
CA ARG A 39 6.09 12.04 -2.92
C ARG A 39 6.14 13.01 -1.75
N ALA A 40 6.92 12.67 -0.72
CA ALA A 40 7.03 13.52 0.45
C ALA A 40 7.67 14.88 0.12
N PRO A 41 7.26 15.97 0.78
CA PRO A 41 7.70 17.33 0.44
C PRO A 41 9.18 17.61 0.78
N TRP A 42 9.86 16.70 1.47
CA TRP A 42 11.27 16.82 1.86
C TRP A 42 12.23 15.99 1.03
N ILE A 43 11.73 15.21 0.06
CA ILE A 43 12.53 14.20 -0.64
C ILE A 43 13.71 14.81 -1.42
N ASP A 44 13.58 16.08 -1.81
CA ASP A 44 14.60 16.83 -2.56
C ASP A 44 15.38 17.81 -1.66
N GLU A 45 15.16 17.78 -0.33
CA GLU A 45 15.93 18.60 0.61
C GLU A 45 17.33 18.01 0.86
N PRO A 46 18.34 18.85 1.13
CA PRO A 46 19.66 18.36 1.50
C PRO A 46 19.58 17.45 2.73
N ARG A 47 20.28 16.31 2.72
CA ARG A 47 20.19 15.29 3.78
C ARG A 47 20.51 15.85 5.17
N GLU A 48 21.43 16.83 5.24
CA GLU A 48 21.85 17.53 6.44
C GLU A 48 20.78 18.42 7.07
N THR A 49 19.71 18.77 6.35
CA THR A 49 18.57 19.53 6.91
C THR A 49 17.52 18.62 7.56
N LEU A 50 17.64 17.30 7.39
CA LEU A 50 16.74 16.30 7.96
C LEU A 50 17.32 15.69 9.23
N PRO A 51 16.49 15.24 10.19
CA PRO A 51 16.97 14.52 11.37
C PRO A 51 17.91 13.37 11.00
N GLN A 52 18.99 13.22 11.76
CA GLN A 52 20.07 12.29 11.41
C GLN A 52 19.64 10.83 11.56
N ASP A 53 18.72 10.54 12.48
CA ASP A 53 18.22 9.22 12.85
C ASP A 53 17.05 8.73 11.98
N LEU A 54 16.64 9.49 10.95
CA LEU A 54 15.61 9.01 10.03
C LEU A 54 16.06 7.75 9.27
N PRO A 55 15.21 6.72 9.19
CA PRO A 55 15.39 5.63 8.23
C PRO A 55 15.51 6.17 6.81
N GLU A 56 16.37 5.57 5.99
CA GLU A 56 16.59 6.01 4.61
C GLU A 56 15.30 5.98 3.77
N GLY A 57 14.41 5.02 4.02
CA GLY A 57 13.08 4.99 3.41
C GLY A 57 12.23 6.20 3.77
N THR A 58 12.35 6.74 4.99
CA THR A 58 11.64 7.97 5.39
C THR A 58 12.25 9.22 4.75
N VAL A 59 13.58 9.26 4.62
CA VAL A 59 14.26 10.33 3.87
C VAL A 59 13.75 10.37 2.42
N ARG A 60 13.54 9.18 1.82
CA ARG A 60 13.14 9.01 0.42
C ARG A 60 11.66 8.61 0.26
N LEU A 61 10.80 9.07 1.16
CA LEU A 61 9.41 8.60 1.25
C LEU A 61 8.63 8.95 -0.02
N SER A 62 8.31 7.93 -0.83
CA SER A 62 7.60 8.09 -2.11
C SER A 62 6.88 6.82 -2.53
N GLY A 63 5.74 7.03 -3.18
CA GLY A 63 4.90 6.05 -3.86
C GLY A 63 4.60 4.80 -3.05
N ASP A 64 5.11 3.65 -3.49
CA ASP A 64 4.92 2.35 -2.85
C ASP A 64 6.26 1.73 -2.45
N PHE A 65 6.28 0.99 -1.36
CA PHE A 65 7.43 0.23 -0.90
C PHE A 65 6.99 -1.04 -0.18
N LEU A 66 7.87 -2.04 -0.15
CA LEU A 66 7.62 -3.26 0.60
C LEU A 66 8.06 -3.06 2.04
N CYS A 67 7.15 -3.24 2.98
CA CYS A 67 7.48 -3.41 4.38
C CYS A 67 7.77 -4.90 4.65
N ALA A 68 8.99 -5.26 5.07
CA ALA A 68 9.26 -6.60 5.60
C ALA A 68 10.44 -6.60 6.60
N PRO A 69 10.17 -6.74 7.91
CA PRO A 69 8.85 -6.87 8.49
C PRO A 69 8.01 -5.60 8.38
N PHE A 70 6.68 -5.74 8.46
CA PHE A 70 5.82 -4.57 8.61
C PHE A 70 5.95 -3.93 9.99
N SER A 71 5.99 -2.59 10.03
CA SER A 71 6.19 -1.77 11.23
C SER A 71 7.55 -2.06 11.88
N ARG A 72 7.60 -2.25 13.21
CA ARG A 72 8.84 -2.46 13.97
C ARG A 72 9.50 -3.80 13.63
N SER A 73 10.82 -3.76 13.41
CA SER A 73 11.67 -4.96 13.23
C SER A 73 12.33 -5.35 14.57
N ASP A 74 11.58 -6.07 15.41
CA ASP A 74 11.97 -6.44 16.79
C ASP A 74 12.29 -7.95 16.98
N VAL A 75 12.48 -8.68 15.87
CA VAL A 75 12.96 -10.07 15.85
C VAL A 75 14.35 -10.17 15.22
N GLU A 76 14.58 -9.43 14.14
CA GLU A 76 15.88 -9.15 13.52
C GLU A 76 15.99 -7.64 13.44
N GLU A 77 17.05 -7.05 13.99
CA GLU A 77 17.19 -5.59 14.02
C GLU A 77 17.32 -5.04 12.60
N ALA A 78 16.43 -4.11 12.26
CA ALA A 78 16.41 -3.37 11.00
C ALA A 78 15.68 -2.03 11.21
N PRO A 79 15.82 -1.07 10.29
CA PRO A 79 15.03 0.17 10.33
C PRO A 79 13.52 -0.10 10.30
N LEU A 80 12.72 0.92 10.62
CA LEU A 80 11.26 0.84 10.50
C LEU A 80 10.86 0.38 9.09
N HIS A 81 9.95 -0.61 9.00
CA HIS A 81 9.54 -1.31 7.78
C HIS A 81 10.61 -2.22 7.13
N GLY A 82 11.73 -2.45 7.82
CA GLY A 82 12.74 -3.43 7.46
C GLY A 82 13.64 -3.02 6.29
N TRP A 83 14.59 -3.89 5.96
CA TRP A 83 15.57 -3.66 4.90
C TRP A 83 14.97 -3.41 3.50
N PRO A 84 13.86 -4.05 3.08
CA PRO A 84 13.31 -3.83 1.73
C PRO A 84 12.92 -2.38 1.41
N ALA A 85 12.55 -1.59 2.42
CA ALA A 85 12.20 -0.18 2.29
C ALA A 85 13.36 0.78 2.60
N ASN A 86 14.54 0.26 2.97
CA ASN A 86 15.64 1.06 3.53
C ASN A 86 17.01 0.65 2.98
N SER A 87 17.07 -0.07 1.87
CA SER A 87 18.34 -0.57 1.34
C SER A 87 18.35 -0.65 -0.19
N PRO A 88 19.54 -0.68 -0.80
CA PRO A 88 19.66 -0.75 -2.24
C PRO A 88 19.16 -2.07 -2.85
N TRP A 89 18.78 -1.99 -4.11
CA TRP A 89 18.29 -3.08 -4.94
C TRP A 89 19.09 -3.16 -6.24
N ASP A 90 19.59 -4.36 -6.55
CA ASP A 90 20.25 -4.65 -7.82
C ASP A 90 19.23 -4.94 -8.92
N VAL A 91 19.48 -4.43 -10.12
CA VAL A 91 18.72 -4.83 -11.32
C VAL A 91 19.23 -6.20 -11.77
N VAL A 92 18.40 -7.23 -11.61
CA VAL A 92 18.72 -8.61 -12.04
C VAL A 92 18.38 -8.81 -13.52
N ALA A 93 17.22 -8.29 -13.93
CA ALA A 93 16.75 -8.34 -15.31
C ALA A 93 15.81 -7.17 -15.60
N SER A 94 15.81 -6.67 -16.83
CA SER A 94 14.86 -5.68 -17.31
C SER A 94 14.73 -5.86 -18.82
N GLU A 95 13.60 -6.38 -19.27
CA GLU A 95 13.44 -6.84 -20.64
C GLU A 95 12.01 -6.60 -21.15
N ALA A 96 11.91 -6.36 -22.46
CA ALA A 96 10.64 -6.32 -23.15
C ALA A 96 10.01 -7.73 -23.16
N THR A 97 8.70 -7.80 -22.93
CA THR A 97 7.89 -9.00 -23.16
C THR A 97 7.18 -8.88 -24.51
N ALA A 98 6.41 -9.91 -24.89
CA ALA A 98 5.63 -9.86 -26.13
C ALA A 98 4.54 -8.74 -26.12
N ASP A 99 4.16 -8.29 -24.92
CA ASP A 99 3.02 -7.41 -24.68
C ASP A 99 3.29 -6.37 -23.57
N GLY A 100 4.54 -5.94 -23.41
CA GLY A 100 4.91 -4.94 -22.42
C GLY A 100 6.35 -5.09 -21.92
N TRP A 101 6.54 -4.98 -20.61
CA TRP A 101 7.86 -4.96 -19.98
C TRP A 101 7.87 -5.67 -18.64
N ARG A 102 8.98 -6.35 -18.34
CA ARG A 102 9.19 -6.99 -17.04
C ARG A 102 10.58 -6.68 -16.49
N ALA A 103 10.64 -6.30 -15.22
CA ALA A 103 11.89 -6.12 -14.49
C ALA A 103 11.90 -6.90 -13.19
N VAL A 104 13.10 -7.38 -12.82
CA VAL A 104 13.38 -8.10 -11.58
C VAL A 104 14.50 -7.36 -10.85
N PHE A 105 14.25 -7.05 -9.59
CA PHE A 105 15.19 -6.41 -8.70
C PHE A 105 15.46 -7.33 -7.51
N ARG A 106 16.71 -7.37 -7.03
CA ARG A 106 17.10 -8.14 -5.85
C ARG A 106 17.59 -7.21 -4.75
N LEU A 107 17.03 -7.38 -3.56
CA LEU A 107 17.47 -6.63 -2.39
C LEU A 107 18.93 -7.00 -2.04
N GLN A 108 19.76 -6.00 -1.74
CA GLN A 108 21.16 -6.20 -1.30
C GLN A 108 21.29 -6.64 0.18
N HIS A 109 20.20 -7.11 0.77
CA HIS A 109 20.10 -7.58 2.15
C HIS A 109 19.29 -8.88 2.19
N LEU A 110 19.64 -9.74 3.14
CA LEU A 110 18.78 -10.86 3.51
C LEU A 110 17.74 -10.39 4.52
N VAL A 111 16.54 -10.96 4.46
CA VAL A 111 15.47 -10.75 5.46
C VAL A 111 15.20 -12.08 6.13
N ARG A 112 15.56 -12.21 7.41
CA ARG A 112 15.49 -13.48 8.15
C ARG A 112 16.20 -14.63 7.45
N GLY A 113 17.29 -14.31 6.75
CA GLY A 113 18.09 -15.23 5.94
C GLY A 113 17.51 -15.56 4.54
N ALA A 114 16.38 -14.97 4.14
CA ALA A 114 15.82 -15.14 2.80
C ALA A 114 16.35 -14.07 1.84
N THR A 115 16.58 -14.44 0.58
CA THR A 115 16.75 -13.46 -0.50
C THR A 115 15.39 -12.90 -0.88
N VAL A 116 15.32 -11.61 -1.20
CA VAL A 116 14.07 -10.94 -1.58
C VAL A 116 14.19 -10.39 -3.00
N ASP A 117 13.31 -10.85 -3.87
CA ASP A 117 13.15 -10.34 -5.23
C ASP A 117 11.86 -9.55 -5.37
N LYS A 118 11.92 -8.40 -6.04
CA LYS A 118 10.80 -7.58 -6.49
C LYS A 118 10.66 -7.74 -7.99
N ILE A 119 9.47 -8.09 -8.45
CA ILE A 119 9.16 -8.32 -9.85
C ILE A 119 8.07 -7.34 -10.25
N LEU A 120 8.37 -6.47 -11.21
CA LEU A 120 7.43 -5.51 -11.77
C LEU A 120 7.11 -5.89 -13.20
N THR A 121 5.82 -5.94 -13.53
CA THR A 121 5.34 -6.21 -14.89
C THR A 121 4.39 -5.11 -15.31
N LEU A 122 4.66 -4.54 -16.48
CA LEU A 122 3.79 -3.62 -17.20
C LEU A 122 3.29 -4.34 -18.45
N ARG A 123 2.04 -4.10 -18.83
CA ARG A 123 1.46 -4.62 -20.08
C ARG A 123 0.98 -3.46 -20.93
N ASP A 124 1.14 -3.57 -22.23
CA ASP A 124 0.68 -2.56 -23.18
C ASP A 124 -0.82 -2.33 -23.02
N ASP A 125 -1.21 -1.05 -23.00
CA ASP A 125 -2.60 -0.59 -22.85
C ASP A 125 -3.29 -1.00 -21.53
N HIS A 126 -2.57 -1.59 -20.56
CA HIS A 126 -3.07 -1.82 -19.21
C HIS A 126 -2.76 -0.61 -18.31
N PRO A 127 -3.76 -0.02 -17.64
CA PRO A 127 -3.55 1.10 -16.71
C PRO A 127 -3.08 0.61 -15.32
N PHE A 128 -2.34 -0.49 -15.25
CA PHE A 128 -2.01 -1.22 -14.02
C PHE A 128 -0.55 -1.65 -13.98
N LEU A 129 0.10 -1.39 -12.84
CA LEU A 129 1.35 -2.04 -12.45
C LEU A 129 1.05 -3.35 -11.73
N TYR A 130 1.59 -4.45 -12.24
CA TYR A 130 1.55 -5.75 -11.61
C TYR A 130 2.84 -5.99 -10.82
N GLN A 131 2.74 -6.09 -9.49
CA GLN A 131 3.88 -6.25 -8.59
C GLN A 131 3.82 -7.60 -7.86
N GLU A 132 4.94 -8.31 -7.85
CA GLU A 132 5.14 -9.54 -7.09
C GLU A 132 6.42 -9.41 -6.25
N HIS A 133 6.39 -9.93 -5.02
CA HIS A 133 7.60 -10.12 -4.23
C HIS A 133 7.79 -11.59 -3.90
N VAL A 134 9.03 -12.05 -3.94
CA VAL A 134 9.41 -13.44 -3.68
C VAL A 134 10.49 -13.49 -2.61
N PHE A 135 10.23 -14.22 -1.53
CA PHE A 135 11.19 -14.56 -0.49
C PHE A 135 11.63 -16.00 -0.73
N SER A 136 12.93 -16.23 -0.95
CA SER A 136 13.48 -17.56 -1.18
C SER A 136 14.39 -17.97 -0.01
N GLY A 137 14.07 -19.08 0.65
CA GLY A 137 14.80 -19.57 1.82
C GLY A 137 14.37 -18.90 3.14
N GLY A 138 15.36 -18.64 3.99
CA GLY A 138 15.18 -18.00 5.29
C GLY A 138 14.64 -18.91 6.40
N SER A 139 14.26 -18.29 7.52
CA SER A 139 13.86 -18.99 8.74
C SER A 139 12.78 -18.26 9.53
N GLY A 140 11.97 -19.02 10.29
CA GLY A 140 10.91 -18.47 11.13
C GLY A 140 9.75 -17.93 10.30
N GLY A 141 9.36 -16.69 10.54
CA GLY A 141 8.29 -16.04 9.79
C GLY A 141 8.52 -14.56 9.56
N ILE A 142 7.82 -14.03 8.57
CA ILE A 142 7.91 -12.64 8.15
C ILE A 142 6.51 -12.06 7.97
N SER A 143 6.25 -10.92 8.61
CA SER A 143 5.06 -10.12 8.33
C SER A 143 5.39 -9.14 7.22
N VAL A 144 4.42 -8.86 6.34
CA VAL A 144 4.66 -7.99 5.19
C VAL A 144 3.46 -7.09 4.91
N ALA A 145 3.71 -5.95 4.29
CA ALA A 145 2.70 -5.17 3.61
C ALA A 145 3.31 -4.40 2.42
N HIS A 146 2.55 -4.29 1.34
CA HIS A 146 2.76 -3.20 0.37
C HIS A 146 2.25 -1.90 0.98
N HIS A 147 2.75 -0.75 0.52
CA HIS A 147 2.46 0.54 1.13
C HIS A 147 2.33 1.66 0.07
N PRO A 148 1.49 1.53 -0.98
CA PRO A 148 1.22 2.65 -1.87
C PRO A 148 0.63 3.83 -1.09
N MET A 149 1.24 4.99 -1.29
CA MET A 149 0.76 6.26 -0.79
C MET A 149 0.26 7.09 -1.96
N THR A 150 -0.86 7.76 -1.76
CA THR A 150 -1.44 8.66 -2.75
C THR A 150 -1.79 10.00 -2.14
N ALA A 151 -1.64 11.05 -2.95
CA ALA A 151 -2.12 12.38 -2.61
C ALA A 151 -3.65 12.41 -2.70
N MET A 152 -4.28 13.15 -1.80
CA MET A 152 -5.70 13.39 -1.63
C MET A 152 -5.90 14.91 -1.48
N THR A 153 -5.46 15.68 -2.47
CA THR A 153 -5.20 17.13 -2.33
C THR A 153 -6.41 17.92 -1.81
N ASP A 154 -7.61 17.64 -2.34
CA ASP A 154 -8.89 18.18 -1.85
C ASP A 154 -9.76 17.11 -1.15
N GLY A 155 -9.13 16.01 -0.75
CA GLY A 155 -9.80 14.82 -0.24
C GLY A 155 -10.48 13.99 -1.33
N GLY A 156 -11.37 13.10 -0.90
CA GLY A 156 -11.95 12.10 -1.80
C GLY A 156 -12.79 11.09 -1.07
N ARG A 157 -13.32 10.13 -1.82
CA ARG A 157 -14.18 9.06 -1.31
C ARG A 157 -13.53 7.72 -1.58
N LEU A 158 -13.65 6.81 -0.62
CA LEU A 158 -13.07 5.48 -0.68
C LEU A 158 -14.18 4.44 -0.80
N ALA A 159 -13.90 3.36 -1.52
CA ALA A 159 -14.68 2.13 -1.47
C ALA A 159 -13.74 0.94 -1.31
N PHE A 160 -14.28 -0.15 -0.80
CA PHE A 160 -13.53 -1.36 -0.52
C PHE A 160 -14.35 -2.57 -0.94
N SER A 161 -13.64 -3.62 -1.33
CA SER A 161 -14.16 -4.99 -1.23
C SER A 161 -14.70 -5.25 0.18
N PRO A 162 -15.69 -6.15 0.36
CA PRO A 162 -16.32 -6.42 1.65
C PRO A 162 -15.33 -6.63 2.80
N LYS A 163 -15.59 -5.96 3.93
CA LYS A 163 -14.76 -6.05 5.16
C LYS A 163 -15.56 -6.63 6.31
N ARG A 164 -14.92 -7.48 7.13
CA ARG A 164 -15.51 -8.03 8.37
C ARG A 164 -15.66 -6.94 9.43
N LEU A 165 -14.58 -6.18 9.62
CA LEU A 165 -14.48 -5.13 10.63
C LEU A 165 -13.31 -4.20 10.35
N ALA A 166 -13.35 -3.03 10.97
CA ALA A 166 -12.24 -2.12 11.17
C ALA A 166 -11.83 -2.10 12.65
N ALA A 167 -10.54 -1.93 12.91
CA ALA A 167 -9.99 -1.79 14.26
C ALA A 167 -8.78 -0.86 14.27
N THR A 168 -8.70 0.02 15.28
CA THR A 168 -7.47 0.76 15.60
C THR A 168 -6.61 -0.05 16.57
N PRO A 169 -5.28 0.15 16.57
CA PRO A 169 -4.39 -0.39 17.61
C PRO A 169 -4.69 0.20 19.00
N ASP A 170 -3.99 -0.29 20.01
CA ASP A 170 -4.12 0.17 21.40
C ASP A 170 -3.80 1.67 21.54
N ASP A 171 -2.74 2.12 20.86
CA ASP A 171 -2.28 3.51 20.88
C ASP A 171 -2.29 4.13 19.48
N PRO A 172 -2.57 5.44 19.36
CA PRO A 172 -2.42 6.17 18.10
C PRO A 172 -0.95 6.24 17.67
N LEU A 173 -0.70 6.55 16.40
CA LEU A 173 0.66 6.66 15.87
C LEU A 173 1.49 7.79 16.50
N GLU A 174 0.83 8.87 16.95
CA GLU A 174 1.44 9.95 17.72
C GLU A 174 0.57 10.23 18.96
N PRO A 175 0.87 9.60 20.10
CA PRO A 175 0.09 9.75 21.32
C PRO A 175 0.41 11.01 22.10
N ASP A 176 1.54 11.68 21.85
CA ASP A 176 1.93 12.90 22.56
C ASP A 176 1.17 14.12 21.98
N PRO A 177 0.24 14.74 22.73
CA PRO A 177 -0.54 15.88 22.25
C PRO A 177 0.31 17.13 21.99
N ALA A 178 1.54 17.19 22.52
CA ALA A 178 2.47 18.28 22.22
C ALA A 178 3.19 18.08 20.87
N ARG A 179 3.11 16.87 20.29
CA ARG A 179 3.80 16.50 19.05
C ARG A 179 2.87 16.25 17.89
N GLY A 180 1.58 16.05 18.15
CA GLY A 180 0.62 15.82 17.09
C GLY A 180 -0.82 15.65 17.54
N ARG A 181 -1.62 15.11 16.62
CA ARG A 181 -3.07 14.93 16.78
C ARG A 181 -3.59 13.77 15.92
N PHE A 182 -4.64 13.14 16.40
CA PHE A 182 -5.37 12.05 15.76
C PHE A 182 -6.88 12.26 15.99
N LEU A 183 -7.74 11.63 15.19
CA LEU A 183 -9.19 11.80 15.30
C LEU A 183 -9.95 10.50 15.62
N LEU A 184 -9.40 9.34 15.29
CA LEU A 184 -10.04 8.07 15.65
C LEU A 184 -9.92 7.80 17.15
N ALA A 185 -10.82 6.99 17.71
CA ALA A 185 -10.62 6.46 19.06
C ALA A 185 -9.61 5.30 19.03
N TYR A 186 -8.79 5.19 20.08
CA TYR A 186 -7.78 4.15 20.25
C TYR A 186 -7.89 3.56 21.67
N PRO A 187 -8.00 2.22 21.82
CA PRO A 187 -8.44 1.28 20.79
C PRO A 187 -9.94 1.43 20.47
N ALA A 188 -10.33 1.08 19.25
CA ALA A 188 -11.71 1.06 18.80
C ALA A 188 -11.93 0.00 17.73
N ARG A 189 -13.18 -0.49 17.63
CA ARG A 189 -13.60 -1.47 16.62
C ARG A 189 -15.00 -1.15 16.11
N SER A 190 -15.25 -1.43 14.83
CA SER A 190 -16.57 -1.28 14.21
C SER A 190 -16.72 -2.23 13.02
N THR A 191 -17.93 -2.72 12.77
CA THR A 191 -18.29 -3.39 11.50
C THR A 191 -18.88 -2.41 10.48
N ASP A 192 -19.23 -1.20 10.92
CA ASP A 192 -19.71 -0.11 10.06
C ASP A 192 -18.59 0.90 9.84
N LEU A 193 -18.06 0.94 8.61
CA LEU A 193 -16.97 1.84 8.22
C LEU A 193 -17.41 3.30 8.14
N THR A 194 -18.71 3.56 7.96
CA THR A 194 -19.26 4.93 7.86
C THR A 194 -19.49 5.58 9.22
N ARG A 195 -19.38 4.79 10.30
CA ARG A 195 -19.62 5.21 11.68
C ARG A 195 -18.54 4.64 12.60
N PHE A 196 -17.27 4.90 12.28
CA PHE A 196 -16.15 4.48 13.12
C PHE A 196 -16.03 5.38 14.37
N PRO A 197 -15.71 4.84 15.57
CA PRO A 197 -15.55 5.64 16.78
C PRO A 197 -14.47 6.72 16.68
N ALA A 198 -14.81 7.95 17.07
CA ALA A 198 -13.89 9.09 17.12
C ALA A 198 -13.42 9.39 18.56
N ALA A 199 -12.23 9.97 18.72
CA ALA A 199 -11.64 10.30 20.02
C ALA A 199 -12.52 11.25 20.87
N ASN A 200 -13.30 12.11 20.21
CA ASN A 200 -14.22 13.04 20.88
C ASN A 200 -15.57 12.42 21.29
N GLY A 201 -15.71 11.08 21.21
CA GLY A 201 -16.94 10.35 21.51
C GLY A 201 -17.94 10.29 20.34
N GLY A 202 -17.67 11.00 19.25
CA GLY A 202 -18.49 11.00 18.03
C GLY A 202 -18.25 9.80 17.12
N ARG A 203 -18.52 10.02 15.83
CA ARG A 203 -18.31 9.06 14.74
C ARG A 203 -17.64 9.74 13.55
N LEU A 204 -16.81 9.00 12.85
CA LEU A 204 -16.16 9.38 11.60
C LEU A 204 -16.45 8.35 10.52
N ASP A 205 -16.58 8.83 9.28
CA ASP A 205 -16.74 7.99 8.11
C ASP A 205 -15.35 7.69 7.53
N LEU A 206 -14.94 6.40 7.55
CA LEU A 206 -13.67 5.97 6.97
C LEU A 206 -13.69 5.95 5.43
N THR A 207 -14.88 6.10 4.82
CA THR A 207 -15.06 6.18 3.37
C THR A 207 -15.01 7.63 2.84
N ASP A 208 -14.86 8.62 3.73
CA ASP A 208 -14.81 10.04 3.39
C ASP A 208 -13.48 10.66 3.89
N TYR A 209 -12.55 10.88 2.96
CA TYR A 209 -11.32 11.60 3.25
C TYR A 209 -11.55 13.10 3.16
N ARG A 210 -11.42 13.78 4.30
CA ARG A 210 -11.66 15.21 4.46
C ARG A 210 -10.34 15.96 4.66
N MET A 211 -10.00 16.84 3.72
CA MET A 211 -8.73 17.57 3.73
C MET A 211 -8.60 18.54 4.91
N GLU A 212 -9.71 19.08 5.40
CA GLU A 212 -9.75 19.99 6.55
C GLU A 212 -9.44 19.30 7.90
N GLN A 213 -9.47 17.96 7.93
CA GLN A 213 -9.23 17.17 9.15
C GLN A 213 -7.73 16.87 9.32
N SER A 214 -7.01 17.79 9.97
CA SER A 214 -5.60 17.54 10.28
C SER A 214 -5.45 16.43 11.31
N ARG A 215 -4.72 15.36 10.96
CA ARG A 215 -4.61 14.13 11.77
C ARG A 215 -3.47 13.22 11.31
N GLU A 216 -2.98 12.40 12.23
CA GLU A 216 -2.31 11.13 11.96
C GLU A 216 -3.16 9.99 12.52
N ASP A 217 -3.70 9.16 11.65
CA ASP A 217 -4.54 8.04 12.08
C ASP A 217 -4.14 6.74 11.38
N PHE A 218 -4.41 5.63 12.06
CA PHE A 218 -4.13 4.29 11.56
C PHE A 218 -5.29 3.35 11.90
N VAL A 219 -5.82 2.66 10.89
CA VAL A 219 -6.90 1.68 11.08
C VAL A 219 -6.65 0.43 10.25
N THR A 220 -6.84 -0.74 10.83
CA THR A 220 -6.77 -2.04 10.14
C THR A 220 -8.17 -2.49 9.74
N LEU A 221 -8.37 -2.80 8.46
CA LEU A 221 -9.57 -3.39 7.89
C LEU A 221 -9.30 -4.88 7.63
N VAL A 222 -10.16 -5.74 8.16
CA VAL A 222 -10.07 -7.19 7.97
C VAL A 222 -10.94 -7.61 6.80
N GLU A 223 -10.35 -8.32 5.83
CA GLU A 223 -11.07 -8.82 4.66
C GLU A 223 -12.23 -9.76 5.06
N ALA A 224 -13.38 -9.61 4.39
CA ALA A 224 -14.41 -10.62 4.39
C ALA A 224 -14.21 -11.60 3.23
N ASP A 225 -14.72 -12.82 3.35
CA ASP A 225 -14.76 -13.73 2.22
C ASP A 225 -15.86 -13.30 1.24
N HIS A 226 -15.49 -13.11 -0.02
CA HIS A 226 -16.38 -12.73 -1.10
C HIS A 226 -15.96 -13.35 -2.45
N GLY A 227 -15.05 -14.33 -2.44
CA GLY A 227 -14.63 -15.09 -3.63
C GLY A 227 -13.85 -14.32 -4.71
N GLY A 228 -13.53 -13.04 -4.50
CA GLY A 228 -12.82 -12.17 -5.45
C GLY A 228 -11.51 -11.62 -4.89
N PRO A 229 -10.84 -10.71 -5.64
CA PRO A 229 -9.68 -9.99 -5.12
C PRO A 229 -10.10 -9.00 -4.03
N GLY A 230 -9.26 -8.86 -3.01
CA GLY A 230 -9.38 -7.72 -2.10
C GLY A 230 -8.99 -6.47 -2.87
N TRP A 231 -9.80 -5.43 -2.80
CA TRP A 231 -9.56 -4.15 -3.45
C TRP A 231 -9.90 -2.96 -2.57
N THR A 232 -9.19 -1.85 -2.82
CA THR A 232 -9.43 -0.50 -2.33
C THR A 232 -9.48 0.45 -3.52
N ALA A 233 -10.52 1.29 -3.59
CA ALA A 233 -10.73 2.23 -4.67
C ALA A 233 -10.90 3.67 -4.12
N LEU A 234 -10.26 4.64 -4.74
CA LEU A 234 -10.24 6.04 -4.27
C LEU A 234 -10.62 6.98 -5.39
N ALA A 235 -11.78 7.61 -5.27
CA ALA A 235 -12.19 8.71 -6.15
C ALA A 235 -11.63 10.02 -5.59
N ARG A 236 -10.59 10.55 -6.23
CA ARG A 236 -9.85 11.73 -5.76
C ARG A 236 -10.42 13.01 -6.38
N LYS A 237 -10.71 14.00 -5.54
CA LYS A 237 -11.47 15.19 -5.98
C LYS A 237 -10.66 16.11 -6.88
N ALA A 238 -9.47 16.52 -6.44
CA ALA A 238 -8.63 17.48 -7.18
C ALA A 238 -7.96 16.85 -8.40
N GLU A 239 -7.53 15.60 -8.25
CA GLU A 239 -6.83 14.83 -9.26
C GLU A 239 -7.78 14.32 -10.36
N ALA A 240 -9.09 14.28 -10.06
CA ALA A 240 -10.15 13.82 -10.95
C ALA A 240 -9.82 12.44 -11.56
N ASP A 241 -9.48 11.48 -10.70
CA ASP A 241 -9.15 10.13 -11.12
C ASP A 241 -9.58 9.11 -10.06
N LEU A 242 -9.53 7.84 -10.47
CA LEU A 242 -9.80 6.68 -9.64
C LEU A 242 -8.51 5.90 -9.44
N ILE A 243 -8.04 5.80 -8.21
CA ILE A 243 -6.97 4.87 -7.85
C ILE A 243 -7.59 3.54 -7.49
N VAL A 244 -7.07 2.44 -8.04
CA VAL A 244 -7.51 1.09 -7.69
C VAL A 244 -6.30 0.28 -7.27
N VAL A 245 -6.38 -0.29 -6.08
CA VAL A 245 -5.36 -1.16 -5.49
C VAL A 245 -5.99 -2.52 -5.24
N LEU A 246 -5.32 -3.61 -5.65
CA LEU A 246 -5.83 -4.97 -5.53
C LEU A 246 -4.80 -5.96 -4.99
N LYS A 247 -5.29 -6.97 -4.29
CA LYS A 247 -4.52 -8.07 -3.72
C LYS A 247 -5.28 -9.39 -3.77
N ASN A 248 -4.58 -10.47 -3.48
CA ASN A 248 -5.21 -11.72 -3.08
C ASN A 248 -5.47 -11.70 -1.56
N PRO A 249 -6.73 -11.74 -1.09
CA PRO A 249 -7.04 -11.65 0.34
C PRO A 249 -6.57 -12.88 1.13
N ALA A 250 -6.31 -14.02 0.46
CA ALA A 250 -5.68 -15.17 1.11
C ALA A 250 -4.17 -14.96 1.36
N GLU A 251 -3.49 -14.22 0.48
CA GLU A 251 -2.09 -13.85 0.66
C GLU A 251 -1.96 -12.69 1.67
N LEU A 252 -2.75 -11.63 1.48
CA LEU A 252 -2.72 -10.37 2.23
C LEU A 252 -4.11 -10.07 2.84
N PRO A 253 -4.44 -10.64 4.01
CA PRO A 253 -5.81 -10.65 4.55
C PRO A 253 -6.25 -9.37 5.27
N VAL A 254 -5.41 -8.34 5.34
CA VAL A 254 -5.77 -7.03 5.91
C VAL A 254 -5.40 -5.90 4.97
N THR A 255 -6.18 -4.82 5.00
CA THR A 255 -5.81 -3.50 4.46
C THR A 255 -5.67 -2.58 5.63
N MET A 256 -4.54 -1.90 5.79
CA MET A 256 -4.41 -0.85 6.80
C MET A 256 -4.41 0.51 6.11
N LEU A 257 -5.06 1.49 6.71
CA LEU A 257 -5.11 2.85 6.20
C LEU A 257 -4.28 3.73 7.11
N TRP A 258 -3.19 4.27 6.59
CA TRP A 258 -2.43 5.33 7.23
C TRP A 258 -2.86 6.68 6.68
N VAL A 259 -3.51 7.48 7.51
CA VAL A 259 -3.88 8.84 7.16
C VAL A 259 -2.84 9.79 7.72
N SER A 260 -2.14 10.52 6.84
CA SER A 260 -1.23 11.57 7.23
C SER A 260 -1.65 12.90 6.62
N ASN A 261 -2.18 13.77 7.48
CA ASN A 261 -2.72 15.05 7.09
C ASN A 261 -2.22 16.18 8.00
N GLY A 262 -0.90 16.39 8.00
CA GLY A 262 -0.23 17.42 8.79
C GLY A 262 -0.41 17.23 10.28
N GLY A 263 -0.61 15.98 10.74
CA GLY A 263 -0.91 15.68 12.13
C GLY A 263 0.32 15.55 13.03
N ARG A 264 1.54 15.47 12.47
CA ARG A 264 2.81 15.49 13.24
C ARG A 264 3.49 16.84 13.11
N ASP A 265 3.88 17.43 14.23
CA ASP A 265 4.43 18.79 14.30
C ASP A 265 5.97 18.84 14.31
N TYR A 266 6.64 17.70 14.35
CA TYR A 266 8.09 17.59 14.38
C TYR A 266 8.67 17.18 13.02
N ALA A 267 9.94 17.51 12.80
CA ALA A 267 10.64 17.17 11.56
C ALA A 267 10.72 15.65 11.33
N PRO A 268 10.69 15.19 10.07
CA PRO A 268 10.55 15.98 8.84
C PRO A 268 9.10 16.36 8.53
N TRP A 269 8.12 15.81 9.25
CA TRP A 269 6.70 16.03 8.98
C TRP A 269 6.28 17.47 9.16
N SER A 270 6.65 18.13 10.26
CA SER A 270 6.47 19.56 10.56
C SER A 270 5.14 20.16 10.05
N GLY A 271 4.02 19.43 10.16
CA GLY A 271 2.71 19.80 9.63
C GLY A 271 2.58 19.89 8.09
N ARG A 272 3.65 19.61 7.33
CA ARG A 272 3.75 19.76 5.88
C ARG A 272 3.46 18.50 5.05
N HIS A 273 3.48 17.31 5.65
CA HIS A 273 2.99 16.09 4.97
C HIS A 273 1.46 16.06 5.06
N ARG A 274 0.77 16.57 4.03
CA ARG A 274 -0.68 16.85 4.05
C ARG A 274 -1.41 16.13 2.94
N GLY A 275 -2.66 15.73 3.20
CA GLY A 275 -3.50 15.09 2.19
C GLY A 275 -2.92 13.78 1.69
N VAL A 276 -2.39 12.92 2.56
CA VAL A 276 -1.80 11.63 2.14
C VAL A 276 -2.53 10.47 2.79
N LEU A 277 -2.83 9.47 1.96
CA LEU A 277 -3.36 8.20 2.38
C LEU A 277 -2.42 7.08 1.93
N GLY A 278 -1.89 6.32 2.89
CA GLY A 278 -1.27 5.01 2.67
C GLY A 278 -2.33 3.92 2.66
N ILE A 279 -2.27 3.05 1.66
CA ILE A 279 -3.10 1.84 1.57
C ILE A 279 -2.16 0.67 1.75
N GLU A 280 -2.20 0.05 2.93
CA GLU A 280 -1.21 -0.93 3.32
C GLU A 280 -1.81 -2.34 3.29
N ASP A 281 -1.68 -3.01 2.16
CA ASP A 281 -2.21 -4.35 1.98
C ASP A 281 -1.20 -5.38 2.49
N GLY A 282 -1.60 -6.13 3.53
CA GLY A 282 -0.65 -6.87 4.33
C GLY A 282 -1.11 -8.21 4.87
N ARG A 283 -0.11 -8.99 5.29
CA ARG A 283 -0.23 -10.14 6.18
C ARG A 283 0.57 -9.83 7.43
N THR A 284 -0.05 -9.13 8.37
CA THR A 284 0.66 -8.54 9.50
C THR A 284 -0.26 -8.17 10.66
N ALA A 285 0.32 -8.05 11.85
CA ALA A 285 -0.13 -7.18 12.93
C ALA A 285 0.84 -5.98 13.05
N LEU A 286 0.64 -5.03 13.98
CA LEU A 286 1.61 -3.95 14.18
C LEU A 286 2.86 -4.49 14.91
N GLY A 287 3.96 -4.68 14.16
CA GLY A 287 5.26 -5.14 14.65
C GLY A 287 5.58 -6.60 14.31
N HIS A 288 6.87 -6.92 14.12
CA HIS A 288 7.32 -8.24 13.68
C HIS A 288 7.03 -9.32 14.73
N ALA A 289 7.48 -9.14 15.97
CA ALA A 289 7.28 -10.09 17.06
C ALA A 289 5.80 -10.27 17.37
N ALA A 290 5.02 -9.18 17.39
CA ALA A 290 3.56 -9.23 17.57
C ALA A 290 2.87 -10.02 16.45
N SER A 291 3.36 -9.89 15.21
CA SER A 291 2.86 -10.66 14.07
C SER A 291 3.19 -12.15 14.16
N LEU A 292 4.34 -12.52 14.74
CA LEU A 292 4.73 -13.91 14.97
C LEU A 292 4.05 -14.54 16.20
N GLY A 293 3.81 -13.75 17.25
CA GLY A 293 3.19 -14.17 18.51
C GLY A 293 1.67 -14.25 18.48
N ASP A 294 1.04 -14.27 19.66
CA ASP A 294 -0.40 -14.11 19.78
C ASP A 294 -0.79 -12.63 19.57
N ASN A 295 -1.91 -12.40 18.88
CA ASN A 295 -2.45 -11.08 18.62
C ASN A 295 -3.95 -11.18 18.31
N TRP A 296 -4.64 -10.03 18.33
CA TRP A 296 -6.09 -10.02 18.15
C TRP A 296 -6.52 -10.51 16.76
N LEU A 297 -5.72 -10.28 15.70
CA LEU A 297 -6.00 -10.75 14.34
C LEU A 297 -5.96 -12.28 14.25
N LYS A 298 -4.97 -12.93 14.87
CA LYS A 298 -4.91 -14.40 14.93
C LYS A 298 -6.10 -14.99 15.66
N ARG A 299 -6.54 -14.34 16.75
CA ARG A 299 -7.77 -14.74 17.47
C ARG A 299 -9.05 -14.57 16.63
N GLU A 300 -9.01 -13.72 15.61
CA GLU A 300 -10.05 -13.57 14.57
C GLU A 300 -9.89 -14.52 13.37
N GLY A 301 -8.92 -15.45 13.43
CA GLY A 301 -8.62 -16.38 12.34
C GLY A 301 -7.84 -15.76 11.18
N VAL A 302 -7.23 -14.59 11.37
CA VAL A 302 -6.49 -13.87 10.33
C VAL A 302 -4.99 -14.22 10.40
N ALA A 303 -4.40 -14.60 9.27
CA ALA A 303 -2.97 -14.84 9.18
C ALA A 303 -2.18 -13.52 9.26
N THR A 304 -1.13 -13.48 10.08
CA THR A 304 -0.31 -12.27 10.30
C THR A 304 1.16 -12.44 9.96
N ALA A 305 1.58 -13.60 9.46
CA ALA A 305 2.94 -13.80 8.95
C ALA A 305 2.98 -14.93 7.92
N PHE A 306 3.92 -14.84 6.99
CA PHE A 306 4.35 -15.96 6.17
C PHE A 306 5.39 -16.80 6.90
N ALA A 307 5.36 -18.11 6.70
CA ALA A 307 6.40 -19.01 7.21
C ALA A 307 7.54 -19.09 6.19
N LEU A 308 8.77 -18.84 6.64
CA LEU A 308 9.99 -18.98 5.84
C LEU A 308 10.64 -20.36 6.10
N GLY A 309 11.50 -20.80 5.21
CA GLY A 309 12.23 -22.05 5.38
C GLY A 309 13.17 -22.34 4.22
N GLU A 310 14.24 -23.09 4.50
CA GLU A 310 15.18 -23.54 3.48
C GLU A 310 14.46 -24.32 2.37
N GLY A 311 14.80 -24.01 1.11
CA GLY A 311 14.17 -24.60 -0.06
C GLY A 311 12.72 -24.18 -0.31
N ARG A 312 12.16 -23.25 0.48
CA ARG A 312 10.80 -22.71 0.27
C ARG A 312 10.85 -21.34 -0.40
N ASN A 313 9.87 -21.11 -1.26
CA ASN A 313 9.60 -19.79 -1.81
C ASN A 313 8.23 -19.33 -1.30
N VAL A 314 8.19 -18.11 -0.79
CA VAL A 314 6.95 -17.41 -0.48
C VAL A 314 6.82 -16.28 -1.49
N SER A 315 5.67 -16.16 -2.13
CA SER A 315 5.38 -14.97 -2.95
C SER A 315 4.00 -14.42 -2.67
N PHE A 316 3.85 -13.12 -2.92
CA PHE A 316 2.57 -12.42 -2.77
C PHE A 316 2.51 -11.26 -3.76
N ARG A 317 1.28 -10.92 -4.17
CA ARG A 317 1.04 -10.05 -5.32
C ARG A 317 0.12 -8.88 -5.00
N HIS A 318 0.37 -7.80 -5.71
CA HIS A 318 -0.31 -6.53 -5.53
C HIS A 318 -0.40 -5.80 -6.87
N VAL A 319 -1.50 -5.10 -7.09
CA VAL A 319 -1.74 -4.32 -8.30
C VAL A 319 -2.10 -2.91 -7.93
N ILE A 320 -1.48 -1.94 -8.60
CA ILE A 320 -1.79 -0.52 -8.46
C ILE A 320 -2.21 -0.02 -9.85
N GLY A 321 -3.33 0.69 -9.95
CA GLY A 321 -3.80 1.28 -11.19
C GLY A 321 -4.43 2.65 -10.99
N ALA A 322 -4.54 3.39 -12.10
CA ALA A 322 -5.16 4.70 -12.15
C ALA A 322 -6.06 4.79 -13.39
N LEU A 323 -7.28 5.28 -13.20
CA LEU A 323 -8.26 5.44 -14.27
C LEU A 323 -8.81 6.87 -14.27
N PRO A 324 -9.12 7.44 -15.45
CA PRO A 324 -9.72 8.77 -15.50
C PRO A 324 -11.12 8.69 -14.91
N GLN A 325 -11.46 9.71 -14.14
CA GLN A 325 -12.77 9.90 -13.55
C GLN A 325 -13.16 11.39 -13.68
N GLU A 326 -14.45 11.69 -13.71
CA GLU A 326 -14.92 13.06 -13.65
C GLU A 326 -14.65 13.66 -12.25
N ALA A 327 -14.39 14.96 -12.20
CA ALA A 327 -14.19 15.66 -10.93
C ALA A 327 -15.44 15.52 -10.03
N GLY A 328 -15.24 15.13 -8.78
CA GLY A 328 -16.35 14.87 -7.85
C GLY A 328 -17.11 13.56 -8.09
N GLY A 329 -16.59 12.66 -8.93
CA GLY A 329 -17.15 11.33 -9.09
C GLY A 329 -17.07 10.49 -7.81
N GLU A 330 -17.93 9.47 -7.72
CA GLU A 330 -17.98 8.53 -6.59
C GLU A 330 -17.16 7.26 -6.89
N PRO A 331 -16.60 6.60 -5.87
CA PRO A 331 -15.88 5.34 -6.06
C PRO A 331 -16.85 4.22 -6.50
N PRO A 332 -16.35 3.14 -7.10
CA PRO A 332 -17.19 2.04 -7.55
C PRO A 332 -17.88 1.33 -6.40
N ARG A 333 -19.05 0.75 -6.69
CA ARG A 333 -19.77 -0.13 -5.75
C ARG A 333 -19.15 -1.52 -5.70
N ASP A 334 -18.61 -1.97 -6.83
CA ASP A 334 -18.01 -3.29 -6.95
C ASP A 334 -16.92 -3.33 -8.04
N ILE A 335 -15.94 -4.20 -7.83
CA ILE A 335 -14.89 -4.51 -8.79
C ILE A 335 -14.76 -6.03 -8.86
N THR A 336 -14.91 -6.56 -10.07
CA THR A 336 -14.68 -7.97 -10.36
C THR A 336 -13.60 -8.13 -11.43
N THR A 337 -12.91 -9.26 -11.41
CA THR A 337 -11.85 -9.59 -12.37
C THR A 337 -12.23 -10.85 -13.12
N GLU A 338 -12.19 -10.77 -14.44
CA GLU A 338 -12.42 -11.89 -15.36
C GLU A 338 -11.16 -12.08 -16.24
N HIS A 339 -11.16 -13.10 -17.10
CA HIS A 339 -10.01 -13.31 -17.99
C HIS A 339 -9.87 -12.13 -18.97
N GLY A 340 -8.70 -11.49 -18.94
CA GLY A 340 -8.34 -10.37 -19.82
C GLY A 340 -8.91 -8.99 -19.46
N HIS A 341 -9.84 -8.89 -18.49
CA HIS A 341 -10.41 -7.60 -18.11
C HIS A 341 -10.85 -7.53 -16.64
N MET A 342 -10.90 -6.30 -16.12
CA MET A 342 -11.52 -5.96 -14.85
C MET A 342 -12.79 -5.18 -15.16
N ARG A 343 -13.87 -5.53 -14.46
CA ARG A 343 -15.16 -4.87 -14.56
C ARG A 343 -15.39 -4.02 -13.32
N ILE A 344 -15.66 -2.74 -13.55
CA ILE A 344 -15.88 -1.74 -12.51
C ILE A 344 -17.35 -1.31 -12.57
N ALA A 345 -18.09 -1.59 -11.49
CA ALA A 345 -19.47 -1.17 -11.34
C ALA A 345 -19.53 0.20 -10.64
N ALA A 346 -19.88 1.24 -11.38
CA ALA A 346 -19.95 2.60 -10.88
C ALA A 346 -21.12 2.82 -9.89
N ALA A 347 -21.04 3.92 -9.14
CA ALA A 347 -22.05 4.31 -8.16
C ALA A 347 -23.45 4.60 -8.75
N ASP A 348 -23.60 4.75 -10.06
CA ASP A 348 -24.86 4.93 -10.77
C ASP A 348 -25.37 3.65 -11.46
N GLY A 349 -24.61 2.55 -11.40
CA GLY A 349 -24.89 1.28 -12.07
C GLY A 349 -24.27 1.14 -13.46
N THR A 350 -23.55 2.16 -13.96
CA THR A 350 -22.78 2.08 -15.20
C THR A 350 -21.63 1.08 -15.04
N MET A 351 -21.35 0.30 -16.08
CA MET A 351 -20.27 -0.68 -16.09
C MET A 351 -19.14 -0.20 -16.99
N ARG A 352 -17.90 -0.30 -16.49
CA ARG A 352 -16.68 -0.03 -17.24
C ARG A 352 -15.79 -1.26 -17.24
N ASP A 353 -15.45 -1.77 -18.42
CA ASP A 353 -14.45 -2.81 -18.58
C ASP A 353 -13.09 -2.16 -18.90
N VAL A 354 -12.03 -2.62 -18.24
CA VAL A 354 -10.66 -2.15 -18.44
C VAL A 354 -9.71 -3.33 -18.64
N PRO A 355 -8.69 -3.24 -19.51
CA PRO A 355 -7.71 -4.31 -19.70
C PRO A 355 -7.04 -4.71 -18.38
N PHE A 356 -7.05 -6.00 -18.07
CA PHE A 356 -6.51 -6.50 -16.81
C PHE A 356 -6.09 -7.97 -16.88
N ASN A 357 -4.98 -8.33 -16.25
CA ASN A 357 -4.58 -9.72 -16.09
C ASN A 357 -5.32 -10.38 -14.90
N GLY A 358 -6.51 -10.93 -15.16
CA GLY A 358 -7.35 -11.61 -14.16
C GLY A 358 -6.68 -12.74 -13.39
N ASP A 359 -5.69 -13.40 -14.00
CA ASP A 359 -4.97 -14.52 -13.38
C ASP A 359 -3.82 -14.07 -12.47
N PHE A 360 -3.42 -12.79 -12.51
CA PHE A 360 -2.22 -12.31 -11.82
C PHE A 360 -2.30 -12.55 -10.30
N LEU A 361 -3.43 -12.21 -9.67
CA LEU A 361 -3.60 -12.30 -8.22
C LEU A 361 -3.79 -13.75 -7.71
N ARG A 362 -3.91 -14.76 -8.58
CA ARG A 362 -4.06 -16.18 -8.16
C ARG A 362 -5.20 -16.42 -7.17
N ILE A 363 -6.34 -15.77 -7.35
CA ILE A 363 -7.48 -15.90 -6.43
C ILE A 363 -7.86 -17.38 -6.25
N GLY A 364 -7.96 -17.80 -4.98
CA GLY A 364 -8.27 -19.19 -4.61
C GLY A 364 -7.11 -20.20 -4.79
N ARG A 365 -5.91 -19.77 -5.19
CA ARG A 365 -4.73 -20.64 -5.33
C ARG A 365 -3.68 -20.28 -4.28
N SER A 366 -3.19 -21.29 -3.56
CA SER A 366 -2.07 -21.11 -2.63
C SER A 366 -0.73 -21.18 -3.36
N VAL A 367 0.31 -20.64 -2.71
CA VAL A 367 1.66 -20.45 -3.27
C VAL A 367 2.62 -21.60 -2.89
N PHE A 368 2.10 -22.77 -2.49
CA PHE A 368 2.91 -23.86 -1.94
C PHE A 368 3.74 -24.61 -2.98
#